data_AF-A0A4C1ZMT7-F1
#
_entry.id   AF-A0A4C1ZMT7-F1
#
_cell.length_a   1.000
_cell.length_b   1.000
_cell.length_c   1.000
_cell.angle_alpha   90.00
_cell.angle_beta   90.00
_cell.angle_gamma   90.00
#
_symmetry.space_group_name_H-M   'P 1'
#
loop_
_entity.id
_entity.type
_entity.pdbx_description
1 polymer ?
#
loop_
_entity_poly.entity_id
_entity_poly.type
_entity_poly.pdbx_seq_one_letter_code
_entity_poly.pdbx_strand_id
1 'polypeptide(L)'
;MRIDAKPSTSSYRARMMRWLLWSVMFGLAGGALCAFSHNGGLIPINKNLWSLSYCLVTASIGFFIQAVLFFCVDLKNKWGGRPLYYAGQNALFIYVGSELLKRHFPLYWPLHAPTHTQLLVTHAATTLIWLAVGVALHRKRIFITI
;
A
#
# COMPACT_ATOMS: atom_id res chain seq x y z
N MET A 1 13.89 9.67 -31.68
CA MET A 1 13.10 10.61 -30.87
C MET A 1 11.63 10.18 -30.95
N ARG A 2 11.14 9.35 -30.01
CA ARG A 2 9.72 8.96 -29.98
C ARG A 2 8.95 10.14 -29.41
N ILE A 3 8.05 10.72 -30.21
CA ILE A 3 7.06 11.66 -29.72
C ILE A 3 6.05 10.80 -28.96
N ASP A 4 6.22 10.69 -27.64
CA ASP A 4 5.24 10.04 -26.77
C ASP A 4 3.98 10.91 -26.74
N ALA A 5 3.11 10.71 -27.73
CA ALA A 5 1.80 11.34 -27.75
C ALA A 5 1.07 10.99 -26.46
N LYS A 6 0.76 12.00 -25.63
CA LYS A 6 0.00 11.82 -24.40
C LYS A 6 -1.29 11.08 -24.76
N PRO A 7 -1.55 9.88 -24.21
CA PRO A 7 -2.68 9.07 -24.64
C PRO A 7 -3.98 9.85 -24.44
N SER A 8 -4.93 9.64 -25.36
CA SER A 8 -6.23 10.30 -25.35
C SER A 8 -6.94 10.10 -24.00
N THR A 9 -7.75 11.07 -23.59
CA THR A 9 -8.47 11.02 -22.30
C THR A 9 -9.37 9.80 -22.15
N SER A 10 -9.87 9.24 -23.26
CA SER A 10 -10.62 7.98 -23.30
C SER A 10 -9.79 6.77 -22.86
N SER A 11 -8.49 6.75 -23.17
CA SER A 11 -7.57 5.67 -22.80
C SER A 11 -7.35 5.57 -21.29
N TYR A 12 -7.23 6.71 -20.59
CA TYR A 12 -7.08 6.73 -19.13
C TYR A 12 -8.36 6.27 -18.42
N ARG A 13 -9.52 6.68 -18.92
CA ARG A 13 -10.82 6.23 -18.39
C ARG A 13 -11.01 4.72 -18.54
N ALA A 14 -10.62 4.15 -19.69
CA ALA A 14 -10.70 2.71 -19.91
C ALA A 14 -9.76 1.89 -18.99
N ARG A 15 -8.56 2.42 -18.69
CA ARG A 15 -7.64 1.79 -17.71
C ARG A 15 -8.24 1.80 -16.30
N MET A 16 -8.75 2.96 -15.88
CA MET A 16 -9.42 3.12 -14.58
C MET A 16 -10.59 2.14 -14.44
N MET A 17 -11.47 2.09 -15.44
CA MET A 17 -12.66 1.26 -15.41
C MET A 17 -12.31 -0.22 -15.29
N ARG A 18 -11.24 -0.68 -15.95
CA ARG A 18 -10.73 -2.04 -15.80
C ARG A 18 -10.30 -2.35 -14.36
N TRP A 19 -9.53 -1.48 -13.72
CA TRP A 19 -9.12 -1.69 -12.33
C TRP A 19 -10.31 -1.69 -11.36
N LEU A 20 -11.29 -0.81 -11.56
CA LEU A 20 -12.51 -0.80 -10.76
C LEU A 20 -13.34 -2.08 -10.96
N LEU A 21 -13.45 -2.57 -12.20
CA LEU A 21 -14.13 -3.83 -12.50
C LEU A 21 -13.44 -5.01 -11.81
N TRP A 22 -12.10 -5.10 -11.91
CA TRP A 22 -11.33 -6.13 -11.20
C TRP A 22 -11.49 -6.03 -9.69
N SER A 23 -11.47 -4.81 -9.15
CA SER A 23 -11.71 -4.58 -7.72
C SER A 23 -13.06 -5.15 -7.28
N VAL A 24 -14.14 -4.82 -7.99
CA VAL A 24 -15.49 -5.32 -7.68
C VAL A 24 -15.57 -6.85 -7.83
N MET A 25 -15.04 -7.40 -8.93
CA MET A 25 -15.03 -8.86 -9.14
C MET A 25 -14.33 -9.62 -8.02
N PHE A 26 -13.11 -9.20 -7.64
CA PHE A 26 -12.36 -9.86 -6.58
C PHE A 26 -13.00 -9.64 -5.20
N GLY A 27 -13.61 -8.48 -4.97
CA GLY A 27 -14.32 -8.18 -3.72
C GLY A 27 -15.56 -9.06 -3.55
N LEU A 28 -16.35 -9.22 -4.61
CA LEU A 28 -17.53 -10.09 -4.61
C LEU A 28 -17.14 -11.57 -4.49
N ALA A 29 -16.11 -12.02 -5.21
CA ALA A 29 -15.62 -13.39 -5.10
C ALA A 29 -15.09 -13.69 -3.70
N GLY A 30 -14.27 -12.80 -3.13
CA GLY A 30 -13.77 -12.94 -1.76
C GLY A 30 -14.88 -12.90 -0.72
N GLY A 31 -15.84 -11.98 -0.88
CA GLY A 31 -17.02 -11.83 -0.02
C GLY A 31 -17.96 -13.03 -0.06
N ALA A 32 -18.18 -13.61 -1.24
CA ALA A 32 -18.98 -14.82 -1.41
C ALA A 32 -18.34 -16.03 -0.70
N LEU A 33 -17.01 -16.17 -0.78
CA LEU A 33 -16.28 -17.26 -0.12
C LEU A 33 -16.35 -17.19 1.42
N CYS A 34 -16.36 -15.98 1.99
CA CYS A 34 -16.49 -15.78 3.44
C CYS A 34 -17.93 -15.52 3.90
N ALA A 35 -18.92 -15.59 2.98
CA ALA A 35 -20.31 -15.22 3.25
C ALA A 35 -20.47 -13.86 3.96
N PHE A 36 -19.60 -12.90 3.64
CA PHE A 36 -19.51 -11.58 4.30
C PHE A 36 -19.35 -11.63 5.84
N SER A 37 -18.82 -12.73 6.37
CA SER A 37 -18.55 -12.91 7.80
C SER A 37 -17.07 -13.23 8.04
N HIS A 38 -16.53 -12.80 9.19
CA HIS A 38 -15.13 -13.04 9.53
C HIS A 38 -14.84 -14.53 9.75
N ASN A 39 -15.75 -15.23 10.41
CA ASN A 39 -15.62 -16.66 10.75
C ASN A 39 -16.59 -17.56 9.98
N GLY A 40 -17.40 -16.98 9.08
CA GLY A 40 -18.38 -17.70 8.28
C GLY A 40 -17.89 -18.03 6.87
N GLY A 41 -18.72 -18.79 6.15
CA GLY A 41 -18.48 -19.16 4.75
C GLY A 41 -17.67 -20.43 4.56
N LEU A 42 -17.50 -20.81 3.29
CA LEU A 42 -16.73 -21.99 2.87
C LEU A 42 -15.24 -21.84 3.18
N ILE A 43 -14.71 -20.62 3.02
CA ILE A 43 -13.30 -20.29 3.25
C ILE A 43 -13.23 -18.96 4.03
N PRO A 44 -13.12 -19.01 5.37
CA PRO A 44 -13.02 -17.80 6.18
C PRO A 44 -11.73 -17.03 5.89
N ILE A 45 -11.74 -15.74 6.22
CA ILE A 45 -10.59 -14.86 6.01
C ILE A 45 -9.52 -15.20 7.06
N ASN A 46 -8.42 -15.80 6.63
CA ASN A 46 -7.31 -16.16 7.50
C ASN A 46 -5.99 -15.60 6.98
N LYS A 47 -5.42 -14.68 7.77
CA LYS A 47 -4.13 -14.03 7.47
C LYS A 47 -2.94 -14.97 7.58
N ASN A 48 -2.94 -15.93 8.51
CA ASN A 48 -1.79 -16.80 8.75
C ASN A 48 -1.65 -17.88 7.66
N LEU A 49 -2.78 -18.35 7.14
CA LEU A 49 -2.83 -19.38 6.10
C LEU A 49 -2.84 -18.81 4.67
N TRP A 50 -2.82 -17.48 4.52
CA TRP A 50 -2.99 -16.83 3.22
C TRP A 50 -4.21 -17.37 2.46
N SER A 51 -5.36 -17.46 3.15
CA SER A 51 -6.54 -18.09 2.57
C SER A 51 -6.96 -17.41 1.26
N LEU A 52 -7.58 -18.16 0.35
CA LEU A 52 -7.98 -17.63 -0.95
C LEU A 52 -8.91 -16.41 -0.81
N SER A 53 -9.85 -16.44 0.14
CA SER A 53 -10.72 -15.30 0.45
C SER A 53 -9.92 -14.08 0.93
N TYR A 54 -8.90 -14.27 1.77
CA TYR A 54 -8.00 -13.20 2.19
C TYR A 54 -7.23 -12.58 1.01
N CYS A 55 -6.68 -13.40 0.12
CA CYS A 55 -5.96 -12.93 -1.07
C CYS A 55 -6.87 -12.15 -2.03
N LEU A 56 -8.08 -12.63 -2.28
CA LEU A 56 -9.05 -11.98 -3.16
C LEU A 56 -9.53 -10.63 -2.61
N VAL A 57 -9.86 -10.57 -1.31
CA VAL A 57 -10.26 -9.32 -0.66
C VAL A 57 -9.11 -8.31 -0.67
N THR A 58 -7.88 -8.76 -0.38
CA THR A 58 -6.69 -7.88 -0.40
C THR A 58 -6.39 -7.37 -1.81
N ALA A 59 -6.53 -8.22 -2.84
CA ALA A 59 -6.38 -7.82 -4.23
C ALA A 59 -7.44 -6.79 -4.64
N SER A 60 -8.70 -6.99 -4.23
CA SER A 60 -9.80 -6.05 -4.46
C SER A 60 -9.49 -4.65 -3.93
N ILE A 61 -9.05 -4.58 -2.66
CA ILE A 61 -8.64 -3.33 -2.01
C ILE A 61 -7.43 -2.71 -2.74
N GLY A 62 -6.46 -3.52 -3.15
CA GLY A 62 -5.30 -3.07 -3.91
C GLY A 62 -5.69 -2.40 -5.23
N PHE A 63 -6.58 -3.01 -6.02
CA PHE A 63 -7.07 -2.42 -7.27
C PHE A 63 -7.88 -1.14 -7.03
N PHE A 64 -8.66 -1.09 -5.95
CA PHE A 64 -9.42 0.11 -5.59
C PHE A 64 -8.48 1.27 -5.22
N ILE A 65 -7.49 1.02 -4.36
CA ILE A 65 -6.49 2.03 -3.97
C ILE A 65 -5.71 2.50 -5.20
N GLN A 66 -5.32 1.59 -6.08
CA GLN A 66 -4.64 1.92 -7.33
C GLN A 66 -5.49 2.84 -8.22
N ALA A 67 -6.78 2.56 -8.35
CA ALA A 67 -7.72 3.40 -9.08
C ALA A 67 -7.83 4.81 -8.46
N VAL A 68 -7.96 4.90 -7.13
CA VAL A 68 -8.04 6.18 -6.41
C VAL A 68 -6.75 6.99 -6.55
N LEU A 69 -5.58 6.36 -6.40
CA LEU A 69 -4.29 7.03 -6.54
C LEU A 69 -4.09 7.54 -7.98
N PHE A 70 -4.41 6.72 -8.98
CA PHE A 70 -4.37 7.12 -10.38
C PHE A 70 -5.29 8.33 -10.66
N PHE A 71 -6.48 8.37 -10.06
CA PHE A 71 -7.38 9.52 -10.19
C PHE A 71 -6.81 10.80 -9.58
N CYS A 72 -6.29 10.70 -8.36
CA CYS A 72 -5.80 11.84 -7.60
C CYS A 72 -4.51 12.42 -8.17
N VAL A 73 -3.58 11.55 -8.59
CA VAL A 73 -2.25 11.92 -9.10
C VAL A 73 -2.31 12.26 -10.58
N ASP A 74 -2.83 11.38 -11.43
CA ASP A 74 -2.71 11.56 -12.89
C ASP A 74 -3.84 12.37 -13.52
N LEU A 75 -5.08 12.26 -13.02
CA LEU A 75 -6.23 12.98 -13.60
C LEU A 75 -6.41 14.37 -12.98
N LYS A 76 -6.44 14.45 -11.65
CA LYS A 76 -6.66 15.72 -10.95
C LYS A 76 -5.38 16.53 -10.76
N ASN A 77 -4.19 15.91 -10.90
CA ASN A 77 -2.88 16.52 -10.65
C ASN A 77 -2.83 17.35 -9.36
N LYS A 78 -3.65 16.99 -8.37
CA LYS A 78 -3.79 17.71 -7.10
C LYS A 78 -2.65 17.39 -6.15
N TRP A 79 -2.01 16.25 -6.37
CA TRP A 79 -0.94 15.76 -5.53
C TRP A 79 0.08 15.03 -6.38
N GLY A 80 1.34 15.44 -6.31
CA GLY A 80 2.43 14.82 -7.07
C GLY A 80 2.90 13.46 -6.53
N GLY A 81 2.17 12.81 -5.62
CA GLY A 81 2.53 11.48 -5.07
C GLY A 81 3.88 11.40 -4.33
N ARG A 82 4.46 12.55 -4.00
CA ARG A 82 5.87 12.71 -3.60
C ARG A 82 6.32 11.82 -2.43
N PRO A 83 5.61 11.72 -1.30
CA PRO A 83 6.08 10.87 -0.19
C PRO A 83 6.05 9.37 -0.53
N LEU A 84 5.03 8.89 -1.25
CA LEU A 84 5.00 7.49 -1.72
C LEU A 84 6.08 7.23 -2.76
N TYR A 85 6.34 8.19 -3.64
CA TYR A 85 7.39 8.07 -4.66
C TYR A 85 8.79 7.98 -4.03
N TYR A 86 9.12 8.87 -3.08
CA TYR A 86 10.43 8.88 -2.42
C TYR A 86 10.68 7.62 -1.60
N ALA A 87 9.67 7.15 -0.86
CA ALA A 87 9.77 5.89 -0.13
C ALA A 87 9.82 4.68 -1.09
N GLY A 88 9.05 4.71 -2.18
CA GLY A 88 8.97 3.61 -3.15
C GLY A 88 10.27 3.34 -3.89
N GLN A 89 11.04 4.37 -4.24
CA GLN A 89 12.34 4.20 -4.93
C GLN A 89 13.39 3.45 -4.12
N ASN A 90 13.26 3.45 -2.79
CA ASN A 90 14.16 2.75 -1.87
C ASN A 90 13.37 1.77 -0.99
N ALA A 91 12.30 1.17 -1.51
CA ALA A 91 11.40 0.31 -0.74
C ALA A 91 12.12 -0.88 -0.10
N LEU A 92 13.08 -1.49 -0.81
CA LEU A 92 13.85 -2.62 -0.26
C LEU A 92 14.75 -2.19 0.91
N PHE A 93 15.45 -1.06 0.78
CA PHE A 93 16.26 -0.52 1.87
C PHE A 93 15.41 -0.19 3.09
N ILE A 94 14.26 0.45 2.90
CA ILE A 94 13.33 0.77 4.00
C ILE A 94 12.80 -0.51 4.65
N TYR A 95 12.47 -1.53 3.86
CA TYR A 95 12.03 -2.82 4.38
C TYR A 95 13.12 -3.51 5.21
N VAL A 96 14.31 -3.72 4.64
CA VAL A 96 15.43 -4.39 5.32
C VAL A 96 15.87 -3.59 6.54
N GLY A 97 16.00 -2.27 6.40
CA GLY A 97 16.32 -1.38 7.51
C GLY A 97 15.28 -1.45 8.62
N SER A 98 13.98 -1.49 8.27
CA SER A 98 12.92 -1.63 9.26
C SER A 98 13.01 -2.95 10.00
N GLU A 99 13.37 -4.05 9.32
CA GLU A 99 13.56 -5.38 9.91
C GLU A 99 14.75 -5.42 10.87
N LEU A 100 15.90 -4.89 10.45
CA LEU A 100 17.12 -4.86 11.25
C LEU A 100 16.96 -3.95 12.49
N LEU A 101 16.22 -2.86 12.39
CA LEU A 101 16.03 -1.90 13.47
C LEU A 101 14.74 -2.12 14.28
N LYS A 102 14.00 -3.23 14.09
CA LYS A 102 12.75 -3.53 14.82
C LYS A 102 12.84 -3.49 16.35
N ARG A 103 14.05 -3.63 16.90
CA ARG A 103 14.30 -3.64 18.36
C ARG A 103 15.19 -2.50 18.83
N HIS A 104 15.54 -1.57 17.94
CA HIS A 104 16.48 -0.50 18.24
C HIS A 104 15.73 0.84 18.34
N PHE A 105 16.01 1.59 19.41
CA PHE A 105 15.59 2.99 19.54
C PHE A 105 16.27 3.80 18.42
N PRO A 106 15.60 4.74 17.72
CA PRO A 106 14.30 5.37 18.00
C PRO A 106 13.10 4.77 17.25
N LEU A 107 13.24 3.61 16.61
CA LEU A 107 12.17 3.03 15.78
C LEU A 107 11.25 2.08 16.56
N TYR A 108 11.69 1.69 17.76
CA TYR A 108 10.97 0.81 18.68
C TYR A 108 10.89 1.44 20.07
N TRP A 109 9.66 1.53 20.60
CA TRP A 109 9.40 1.90 21.98
C TRP A 109 8.95 0.67 22.77
N PRO A 110 9.69 0.25 23.81
CA PRO A 110 9.23 -0.81 24.69
C PRO A 110 8.05 -0.28 25.53
N LEU A 111 6.85 -0.74 25.22
CA LEU A 111 5.65 -0.42 25.99
C LEU A 111 5.25 -1.64 26.83
N HIS A 112 5.10 -1.44 28.14
CA HIS A 112 4.60 -2.46 29.05
C HIS A 112 3.07 -2.33 29.16
N ALA A 113 2.32 -3.38 28.82
CA ALA A 113 0.85 -3.39 28.75
C ALA A 113 0.24 -2.22 27.91
N PRO A 114 0.55 -2.16 26.60
CA PRO A 114 0.15 -1.02 25.78
C PRO A 114 -1.36 -0.96 25.52
N THR A 115 -1.91 0.24 25.61
CA THR A 115 -3.26 0.55 25.12
C THR A 115 -3.29 0.59 23.59
N HIS A 116 -4.46 0.36 22.98
CA HIS A 116 -4.62 0.40 21.51
C HIS A 116 -4.19 1.75 20.90
N THR A 117 -4.41 2.84 21.62
CA THR A 117 -4.01 4.19 21.18
C THR A 117 -2.49 4.35 21.20
N GLN A 118 -1.81 3.84 22.24
CA GLN A 118 -0.35 3.85 22.30
C GLN A 118 0.28 3.04 21.17
N LEU A 119 -0.27 1.87 20.84
CA LEU A 119 0.18 1.08 19.68
C LEU A 119 0.00 1.85 18.36
N LEU A 120 -1.16 2.50 18.17
CA LEU A 120 -1.42 3.29 16.98
C LEU A 120 -0.40 4.43 16.85
N VAL A 121 -0.13 5.16 17.94
CA VAL A 121 0.80 6.29 17.95
C VAL A 121 2.22 5.84 17.69
N THR A 122 2.69 4.76 18.30
CA THR A 122 4.06 4.27 18.06
C THR A 122 4.23 3.80 16.62
N HIS A 123 3.30 3.04 16.07
CA HIS A 123 3.35 2.62 14.67
C HIS A 123 3.28 3.83 13.71
N ALA A 124 2.42 4.81 13.98
CA ALA A 124 2.35 6.04 13.21
C ALA A 124 3.67 6.83 13.27
N ALA A 125 4.27 6.98 14.45
CA ALA A 125 5.57 7.63 14.61
C ALA A 125 6.68 6.89 13.85
N THR A 126 6.78 5.57 14.00
CA THR A 126 7.77 4.74 13.30
C THR A 126 7.63 4.85 11.78
N THR A 127 6.40 4.82 11.26
CA THR A 127 6.17 5.02 9.81
C THR A 127 6.57 6.42 9.34
N LEU A 128 6.31 7.47 10.11
CA LEU A 128 6.75 8.83 9.78
C LEU A 128 8.28 8.97 9.77
N ILE A 129 8.97 8.31 10.70
CA ILE A 129 10.44 8.29 10.73
C ILE A 129 10.98 7.62 9.46
N TRP A 130 10.43 6.46 9.07
CA TRP A 130 10.84 5.79 7.83
C TRP A 130 10.53 6.59 6.56
N LEU A 131 9.41 7.31 6.54
CA LEU A 131 9.11 8.26 5.46
C LEU A 131 10.17 9.36 5.40
N ALA A 132 10.57 9.94 6.54
CA ALA A 132 11.63 10.95 6.59
C ALA A 132 12.97 10.39 6.09
N VAL A 133 13.32 9.15 6.44
CA VAL A 133 14.50 8.45 5.92
C VAL A 133 14.42 8.28 4.41
N GLY A 134 13.27 7.86 3.87
CA GLY A 134 13.06 7.76 2.41
C GLY A 134 13.25 9.10 1.70
N VAL A 135 12.75 10.19 2.27
CA VAL A 135 12.98 11.55 1.75
C VAL A 135 14.46 11.94 1.81
N ALA A 136 15.15 11.61 2.91
CA ALA A 136 16.58 11.90 3.06
C ALA A 136 17.43 11.16 2.02
N LEU A 137 17.17 9.86 1.79
CA LEU A 137 17.84 9.08 0.74
C LEU A 137 17.61 9.69 -0.64
N HIS A 138 16.36 10.04 -0.96
CA HIS A 138 16.03 10.66 -2.23
C HIS A 138 16.75 12.01 -2.43
N ARG A 139 16.82 12.86 -1.39
CA ARG A 139 17.58 14.12 -1.43
C ARG A 139 19.07 13.89 -1.67
N LYS A 140 19.63 12.79 -1.16
CA LYS A 140 21.03 12.40 -1.37
C LYS A 140 21.26 11.64 -2.68
N ARG A 141 20.20 11.39 -3.47
CA ARG A 141 20.24 10.65 -4.75
C ARG A 141 20.84 9.24 -4.60
N ILE A 142 20.69 8.64 -3.43
CA ILE A 142 21.12 7.27 -3.15
C ILE A 142 19.93 6.35 -3.48
N PHE A 143 20.14 5.46 -4.45
CA PHE A 143 19.17 4.46 -4.87
C PHE A 143 19.81 3.10 -4.73
N ILE A 144 19.34 2.32 -3.76
CA ILE A 144 19.86 0.98 -3.50
C ILE A 144 19.01 0.00 -4.28
N THR A 145 19.57 -0.52 -5.36
CA THR A 145 18.99 -1.58 -6.19
C THR A 145 19.92 -2.80 -6.11
N ILE A 146 19.36 -3.99 -5.93
CA ILE A 146 20.07 -5.26 -6.07
C ILE A 146 19.97 -5.70 -7.53
#